data_AF-A0AAV0UL95-F1
#
_entry.id   AF-A0AAV0UL95-F1
#
_cell.length_a   1.000
_cell.length_b   1.000
_cell.length_c   1.000
_cell.angle_alpha   90.00
_cell.angle_beta   90.00
_cell.angle_gamma   90.00
#
_symmetry.space_group_name_H-M   'P 1'
#
loop_
_entity.id
_entity.type
_entity.pdbx_description
1 polymer ?
#
loop_
_entity_poly.entity_id
_entity_poly.type
_entity_poly.pdbx_seq_one_letter_code
_entity_poly.pdbx_strand_id
1 'polypeptide(L)'
;MDQPQTVALSTSELIARITDPSRCTDIARQLQALDTHDDASEFHASKWQLLTNVLRVSEAEFLASELALQSVLSLMLTDRFVSTDVLTAMAQWLVQFNSGKSSESLSACNLLDSKLTSTEQEGTYLELIKQMYVMLRNVGLRQSLAEMLEKLVFTKEQAKKVVRSGMLRALLQVALEHPDEVVDAILLHNFDLVGTRVASLVCFEAATLELSRKKNAEKENVVLADRKRQDVCELVVTLMLSGSSLVFTDAVRMLQLLINNEPCRALLLTIPNLRGALEKAHTLVRLKGSKLLHDEYLKELCEAQYGLLGPEIDAFERKNGSVIGLLSNDEVVLRDDDLAGEHGLELALTCKTRGNAFFRRGNYPAACAFYRRAIAVLRAAQLQVETSQQSLSIEKLLARCTIGASVQVCSHQGDKWQDAMVSDVKNNGDSSKIEVLYDASGREDEWVAISRIRLRMNTALLTAFDDLAVTTTKPFSASPMR
;
A
#
# COMPACT_ATOMS: atom_id res chain seq x y z
N MET A 1 -33.26 7.17 46.71
CA MET A 1 -32.34 7.43 45.59
C MET A 1 -31.73 6.08 45.28
N ASP A 2 -32.42 5.34 44.42
CA ASP A 2 -32.12 3.94 44.15
C ASP A 2 -31.07 3.86 43.04
N GLN A 3 -29.95 3.22 43.37
CA GLN A 3 -29.01 2.71 42.36
C GLN A 3 -29.72 1.63 41.54
N PRO A 4 -29.63 1.64 40.21
CA PRO A 4 -30.10 0.51 39.43
C PRO A 4 -29.15 -0.67 39.68
N GLN A 5 -29.68 -1.74 40.29
CA GLN A 5 -29.00 -3.02 40.37
C GLN A 5 -28.79 -3.54 38.94
N THR A 6 -27.54 -3.52 38.46
CA THR A 6 -27.09 -4.35 37.36
C THR A 6 -27.33 -5.80 37.76
N VAL A 7 -28.38 -6.43 37.22
CA VAL A 7 -28.60 -7.87 37.35
C VAL A 7 -27.48 -8.55 36.57
N ALA A 8 -26.40 -8.89 37.27
CA ALA A 8 -25.39 -9.81 36.77
C ALA A 8 -26.11 -11.13 36.47
N LEU A 9 -26.25 -11.48 35.19
CA LEU A 9 -26.75 -12.78 34.75
C LEU A 9 -25.99 -13.86 35.53
N SER A 10 -26.69 -14.64 36.34
CA SER A 10 -26.05 -15.71 37.09
C SER A 10 -25.51 -16.76 36.10
N THR A 11 -24.40 -17.41 36.44
CA THR A 11 -23.82 -18.48 35.62
C THR A 11 -24.85 -19.60 35.33
N SER A 12 -25.80 -19.82 36.25
CA SER A 12 -26.92 -20.75 36.09
C SER A 12 -27.99 -20.27 35.10
N GLU A 13 -28.30 -18.97 35.05
CA GLU A 13 -29.18 -18.39 34.03
C GLU A 13 -28.55 -18.37 32.64
N LEU A 14 -27.24 -18.11 32.57
CA LEU A 14 -26.49 -18.19 31.31
C LEU A 14 -26.54 -19.62 30.74
N ILE A 15 -26.34 -20.64 31.58
CA ILE A 15 -26.42 -22.05 31.18
C ILE A 15 -27.85 -22.45 30.82
N ALA A 16 -28.84 -22.05 31.62
CA ALA A 16 -30.26 -22.32 31.33
C ALA A 16 -30.74 -21.68 30.02
N ARG A 17 -30.11 -20.57 29.60
CA ARG A 17 -30.37 -19.91 28.31
C ARG A 17 -29.56 -20.49 27.14
N ILE A 18 -28.47 -21.22 27.41
CA ILE A 18 -27.53 -21.72 26.40
C ILE A 18 -27.77 -23.20 26.04
N THR A 19 -28.43 -24.01 26.88
CA THR A 19 -28.61 -25.47 26.63
C THR A 19 -30.00 -26.04 26.92
N ASP A 20 -30.35 -27.09 26.15
CA ASP A 20 -31.44 -28.03 26.48
C ASP A 20 -31.17 -28.65 27.87
N PRO A 21 -32.10 -28.55 28.84
CA PRO A 21 -31.92 -28.97 30.23
C PRO A 21 -31.45 -30.42 30.42
N SER A 22 -31.71 -31.28 29.43
CA SER A 22 -31.43 -32.72 29.49
C SER A 22 -29.93 -33.09 29.40
N ARG A 23 -29.06 -32.19 28.90
CA ARG A 23 -27.62 -32.45 28.68
C ARG A 23 -26.67 -31.79 29.68
N CYS A 24 -27.18 -31.00 30.64
CA CYS A 24 -26.37 -30.05 31.43
C CYS A 24 -26.36 -30.25 32.96
N THR A 25 -26.91 -31.34 33.49
CA THR A 25 -26.91 -31.61 34.93
C THR A 25 -25.51 -31.80 35.52
N ASP A 26 -24.55 -32.31 34.73
CA ASP A 26 -23.17 -32.51 35.19
C ASP A 26 -22.33 -31.22 35.16
N ILE A 27 -22.57 -30.34 34.18
CA ILE A 27 -21.88 -29.04 34.02
C ILE A 27 -22.36 -28.05 35.10
N ALA A 28 -23.68 -27.99 35.35
CA ALA A 28 -24.25 -27.18 36.41
C ALA A 28 -23.77 -27.62 37.81
N ARG A 29 -23.60 -28.94 38.03
CA ARG A 29 -23.06 -29.49 39.28
C ARG A 29 -21.58 -29.16 39.47
N GLN A 30 -20.78 -29.18 38.41
CA GLN A 30 -19.36 -28.80 38.46
C GLN A 30 -19.17 -27.32 38.79
N LEU A 31 -20.03 -26.43 38.28
CA LEU A 31 -19.97 -24.99 38.60
C LEU A 31 -20.47 -24.67 40.00
N GLN A 32 -21.52 -25.34 40.49
CA GLN A 32 -21.97 -25.21 41.88
C GLN A 32 -20.91 -25.68 42.89
N ALA A 33 -20.09 -26.67 42.52
CA ALA A 33 -18.94 -27.07 43.33
C ALA A 33 -17.82 -26.01 43.33
N LEU A 34 -17.63 -25.30 42.21
CA LEU A 34 -16.59 -24.27 42.08
C LEU A 34 -16.93 -22.94 42.76
N ASP A 35 -18.23 -22.61 42.92
CA ASP A 35 -18.73 -21.40 43.62
C ASP A 35 -18.44 -21.42 45.15
N THR A 36 -17.81 -22.49 45.65
CA THR A 36 -17.39 -22.65 47.04
C THR A 36 -15.91 -22.29 47.29
N HIS A 37 -15.16 -21.89 46.25
CA HIS A 37 -13.77 -21.46 46.38
C HIS A 37 -13.66 -19.96 46.71
N ASP A 38 -12.82 -19.61 47.70
CA ASP A 38 -12.60 -18.23 48.19
C ASP A 38 -11.88 -17.30 47.16
N ASP A 39 -11.33 -17.84 46.07
CA ASP A 39 -10.64 -17.07 45.03
C ASP A 39 -11.55 -16.83 43.81
N ALA A 40 -12.14 -15.63 43.74
CA ALA A 40 -12.98 -15.21 42.63
C ALA A 40 -12.26 -15.32 41.27
N SER A 41 -10.93 -15.14 41.22
CA SER A 41 -10.20 -15.23 39.95
C SER A 41 -10.11 -16.66 39.41
N GLU A 42 -9.93 -17.64 40.29
CA GLU A 42 -9.88 -19.07 39.96
C GLU A 42 -11.26 -19.57 39.52
N PHE A 43 -12.32 -19.13 40.20
CA PHE A 43 -13.70 -19.42 39.81
C PHE A 43 -14.01 -18.91 38.39
N HIS A 44 -13.71 -17.63 38.12
CA HIS A 44 -13.96 -17.04 36.81
C HIS A 44 -13.12 -17.71 35.71
N ALA A 45 -11.86 -18.06 35.97
CA ALA A 45 -11.03 -18.77 35.00
C ALA A 45 -11.57 -20.17 34.69
N SER A 46 -11.97 -20.92 35.72
CA SER A 46 -12.58 -22.24 35.60
C SER A 46 -13.90 -22.21 34.83
N LYS A 47 -14.71 -21.16 35.03
CA LYS A 47 -15.94 -20.91 34.27
C LYS A 47 -15.65 -20.80 32.76
N TRP A 48 -14.64 -20.03 32.35
CA TRP A 48 -14.26 -19.90 30.93
C TRP A 48 -13.65 -21.17 30.34
N GLN A 49 -12.88 -21.92 31.13
CA GLN A 49 -12.36 -23.22 30.71
C GLN A 49 -13.48 -24.24 30.48
N LEU A 50 -14.47 -24.26 31.37
CA LEU A 50 -15.64 -25.12 31.21
C LEU A 50 -16.43 -24.76 29.95
N LEU A 51 -16.72 -23.48 29.73
CA LEU A 51 -17.37 -23.02 28.49
C LEU A 51 -16.58 -23.44 27.24
N THR A 52 -15.25 -23.47 27.32
CA THR A 52 -14.38 -23.91 26.21
C THR A 52 -14.49 -25.41 25.98
N ASN A 53 -14.55 -26.20 27.04
CA ASN A 53 -14.72 -27.66 26.95
C ASN A 53 -16.10 -28.02 26.38
N VAL A 54 -17.14 -27.30 26.76
CA VAL A 54 -18.49 -27.49 26.21
C VAL A 54 -18.51 -27.24 24.70
N LEU A 55 -17.85 -26.17 24.23
CA LEU A 55 -17.69 -25.92 22.79
C LEU A 55 -17.00 -27.06 22.04
N ARG A 56 -15.99 -27.70 22.64
CA ARG A 56 -15.24 -28.80 22.00
C ARG A 56 -16.07 -30.08 21.89
N VAL A 57 -16.95 -30.35 22.84
CA VAL A 57 -17.71 -31.62 22.91
C VAL A 57 -18.99 -31.57 22.07
N SER A 58 -19.61 -30.39 21.90
CA SER A 58 -20.95 -30.27 21.30
C SER A 58 -20.97 -29.81 19.83
N GLU A 59 -19.88 -29.97 19.06
CA GLU A 59 -19.74 -29.58 17.63
C GLU A 59 -20.75 -28.50 17.17
N ALA A 60 -20.52 -27.25 17.54
CA ALA A 60 -21.06 -26.05 16.89
C ALA A 60 -22.59 -25.85 16.77
N GLU A 61 -23.47 -26.79 17.16
CA GLU A 61 -24.93 -26.56 17.25
C GLU A 61 -25.31 -25.64 18.45
N PHE A 62 -24.38 -25.48 19.39
CA PHE A 62 -24.49 -24.84 20.69
C PHE A 62 -24.61 -23.29 20.69
N LEU A 63 -24.26 -22.61 19.59
CA LEU A 63 -24.34 -21.14 19.46
C LEU A 63 -25.01 -20.71 18.15
N ALA A 64 -26.02 -21.46 17.70
CA ALA A 64 -26.76 -21.14 16.49
C ALA A 64 -27.58 -19.83 16.59
N SER A 65 -27.78 -19.27 17.80
CA SER A 65 -28.50 -18.01 18.00
C SER A 65 -27.57 -16.83 18.30
N GLU A 66 -27.78 -15.72 17.60
CA GLU A 66 -27.11 -14.43 17.82
C GLU A 66 -27.25 -13.96 19.29
N LEU A 67 -28.38 -14.26 19.93
CA LEU A 67 -28.68 -13.90 21.32
C LEU A 67 -27.78 -14.62 22.34
N ALA A 68 -27.46 -15.89 22.09
CA ALA A 68 -26.55 -16.66 22.95
C ALA A 68 -25.11 -16.13 22.83
N LEU A 69 -24.68 -15.80 21.61
CA LEU A 69 -23.38 -15.17 21.38
C LEU A 69 -23.29 -13.80 22.08
N GLN A 70 -24.31 -12.95 21.94
CA GLN A 70 -24.37 -11.65 22.65
C GLN A 70 -24.30 -11.81 24.17
N SER A 71 -24.93 -12.83 24.72
CA SER A 71 -24.90 -13.11 26.17
C SER A 71 -23.50 -13.50 26.64
N VAL A 72 -22.79 -14.35 25.88
CA VAL A 72 -21.40 -14.72 26.21
C VAL A 72 -20.46 -13.52 26.06
N LEU A 73 -20.62 -12.70 25.02
CA LEU A 73 -19.79 -11.51 24.84
C LEU A 73 -20.05 -10.45 25.92
N SER A 74 -21.30 -10.30 26.37
CA SER A 74 -21.63 -9.45 27.51
C SER A 74 -20.94 -9.95 28.79
N LEU A 75 -20.95 -11.27 29.03
CA LEU A 75 -20.21 -11.86 30.15
C LEU A 75 -18.70 -11.58 30.05
N MET A 76 -18.14 -11.61 28.84
CA MET A 76 -16.74 -11.26 28.64
C MET A 76 -16.43 -9.81 29.04
N LEU A 77 -17.33 -8.88 28.73
CA LEU A 77 -17.15 -7.48 29.11
C LEU A 77 -17.13 -7.31 30.63
N THR A 78 -17.91 -8.10 31.37
CA THR A 78 -17.92 -8.08 32.84
C THR A 78 -16.63 -8.65 33.43
N ASP A 79 -16.15 -9.76 32.87
CA ASP A 79 -15.03 -10.53 33.43
C ASP A 79 -13.64 -10.01 33.04
N ARG A 80 -13.53 -9.11 32.07
CA ARG A 80 -12.26 -8.70 31.42
C ARG A 80 -11.19 -8.10 32.32
N PHE A 81 -11.54 -7.67 33.53
CA PHE A 81 -10.59 -7.05 34.48
C PHE A 81 -10.33 -7.90 35.72
N VAL A 82 -10.88 -9.12 35.80
CA VAL A 82 -10.76 -9.98 36.99
C VAL A 82 -9.31 -10.46 37.20
N SER A 83 -8.70 -11.09 36.19
CA SER A 83 -7.29 -11.50 36.26
C SER A 83 -6.72 -11.79 34.87
N THR A 84 -5.39 -11.96 34.79
CA THR A 84 -4.71 -12.41 33.57
C THR A 84 -5.08 -13.84 33.17
N ASP A 85 -5.41 -14.69 34.13
CA ASP A 85 -5.81 -16.08 33.89
C ASP A 85 -7.23 -16.14 33.32
N VAL A 86 -8.12 -15.27 33.81
CA VAL A 86 -9.46 -15.07 33.25
C VAL A 86 -9.35 -14.57 31.80
N LEU A 87 -8.52 -13.56 31.53
CA LEU A 87 -8.27 -13.08 30.15
C LEU A 87 -7.70 -14.17 29.24
N THR A 88 -6.81 -15.02 29.75
CA THR A 88 -6.25 -16.16 29.02
C THR A 88 -7.32 -17.18 28.68
N ALA A 89 -8.16 -17.55 29.64
CA ALA A 89 -9.25 -18.49 29.44
C ALA A 89 -10.33 -17.94 28.47
N MET A 90 -10.65 -16.65 28.55
CA MET A 90 -11.56 -15.98 27.60
C MET A 90 -10.99 -16.01 26.18
N ALA A 91 -9.70 -15.69 26.00
CA ALA A 91 -9.07 -15.70 24.68
C ALA A 91 -8.98 -17.13 24.11
N GLN A 92 -8.73 -18.14 24.94
CA GLN A 92 -8.80 -19.54 24.52
C GLN A 92 -10.20 -19.92 24.04
N TRP A 93 -11.25 -19.51 24.76
CA TRP A 93 -12.62 -19.72 24.35
C TRP A 93 -12.89 -19.11 22.97
N LEU A 94 -12.48 -17.86 22.74
CA LEU A 94 -12.69 -17.16 21.47
C LEU A 94 -11.99 -17.88 20.30
N VAL A 95 -10.73 -18.28 20.50
CA VAL A 95 -9.96 -19.02 19.48
C VAL A 95 -10.66 -20.34 19.13
N GLN A 96 -11.12 -21.07 20.14
CA GLN A 96 -11.81 -22.35 19.95
C GLN A 96 -13.15 -22.16 19.23
N PHE A 97 -13.94 -21.17 19.64
CA PHE A 97 -15.21 -20.83 19.01
C PHE A 97 -15.07 -20.57 17.49
N ASN A 98 -14.01 -19.87 17.09
CA ASN A 98 -13.79 -19.55 15.67
C ASN A 98 -13.09 -20.67 14.88
N SER A 99 -12.44 -21.62 15.56
CA SER A 99 -11.79 -22.76 14.94
C SER A 99 -12.76 -23.89 14.54
N GLY A 100 -13.93 -23.98 15.17
CA GLY A 100 -14.94 -25.04 14.97
C GLY A 100 -15.75 -24.96 13.67
N LYS A 101 -15.23 -24.34 12.61
CA LYS A 101 -15.93 -24.12 11.34
C LYS A 101 -15.91 -25.38 10.45
N SER A 102 -16.74 -26.36 10.78
CA SER A 102 -17.11 -27.47 9.88
C SER A 102 -18.59 -27.42 9.45
N SER A 103 -19.39 -26.44 9.88
CA SER A 103 -20.81 -26.34 9.52
C SER A 103 -21.16 -24.99 8.89
N GLU A 104 -21.78 -25.03 7.71
CA GLU A 104 -22.29 -23.90 6.93
C GLU A 104 -23.29 -23.00 7.70
N SER A 105 -23.81 -23.46 8.83
CA SER A 105 -24.82 -22.78 9.66
C SER A 105 -24.32 -21.54 10.44
N LEU A 106 -23.04 -21.49 10.84
CA LEU A 106 -22.44 -20.36 11.58
C LEU A 106 -21.89 -19.25 10.69
N SER A 107 -21.96 -19.41 9.36
CA SER A 107 -21.50 -18.44 8.37
C SER A 107 -22.26 -17.10 8.40
N ALA A 108 -23.42 -17.05 9.06
CA ALA A 108 -24.29 -15.86 9.14
C ALA A 108 -23.87 -14.84 10.20
N CYS A 109 -23.17 -15.23 11.28
CA CYS A 109 -22.79 -14.33 12.37
C CYS A 109 -21.30 -13.96 12.29
N ASN A 110 -20.96 -12.92 11.53
CA ASN A 110 -19.59 -12.39 11.59
C ASN A 110 -19.41 -11.59 12.88
N LEU A 111 -18.50 -12.05 13.75
CA LEU A 111 -18.15 -11.41 15.01
C LEU A 111 -17.78 -9.93 14.87
N LEU A 112 -17.17 -9.52 13.76
CA LEU A 112 -16.83 -8.12 13.48
C LEU A 112 -18.05 -7.23 13.17
N ASP A 113 -19.19 -7.85 12.88
CA ASP A 113 -20.45 -7.19 12.59
C ASP A 113 -21.39 -7.15 13.81
N SER A 114 -21.09 -7.92 14.86
CA SER A 114 -21.81 -7.88 16.13
C SER A 114 -21.54 -6.58 16.92
N LYS A 115 -22.61 -5.90 17.32
CA LYS A 115 -22.55 -4.77 18.28
C LYS A 115 -22.81 -5.30 19.68
N LEU A 116 -22.03 -4.89 20.67
CA LEU A 116 -22.28 -5.24 22.06
C LEU A 116 -23.27 -4.23 22.63
N THR A 117 -24.52 -4.63 22.83
CA THR A 117 -25.52 -3.78 23.49
C THR A 117 -25.37 -3.96 25.01
N SER A 118 -24.50 -3.18 25.64
CA SER A 118 -24.50 -2.98 27.09
C SER A 118 -24.89 -1.53 27.39
N THR A 119 -25.71 -1.31 28.42
CA THR A 119 -26.30 -0.01 28.78
C THR A 119 -25.29 1.05 29.24
N GLU A 120 -24.04 0.68 29.47
CA GLU A 120 -23.02 1.59 30.05
C GLU A 120 -21.76 1.74 29.18
N GLN A 121 -21.51 0.85 28.21
CA GLN A 121 -20.35 0.93 27.33
C GLN A 121 -20.71 0.47 25.92
N GLU A 122 -20.65 1.41 24.96
CA GLU A 122 -20.66 1.11 23.53
C GLU A 122 -19.29 0.56 23.11
N GLY A 123 -19.01 -0.69 23.49
CA GLY A 123 -17.81 -1.40 23.07
C GLY A 123 -18.04 -2.19 21.78
N THR A 124 -17.04 -2.30 20.91
CA THR A 124 -17.08 -3.29 19.81
C THR A 124 -16.35 -4.57 20.22
N TYR A 125 -16.77 -5.72 19.69
CA TYR A 125 -16.07 -7.01 19.88
C TYR A 125 -14.56 -6.92 19.58
N LEU A 126 -14.21 -6.08 18.61
CA LEU A 126 -12.84 -5.84 18.19
C LEU A 126 -12.01 -5.08 19.23
N GLU A 127 -12.63 -4.23 20.07
CA GLU A 127 -11.94 -3.58 21.18
C GLU A 127 -11.61 -4.57 22.30
N LEU A 128 -12.48 -5.55 22.54
CA LEU A 128 -12.22 -6.63 23.47
C LEU A 128 -11.03 -7.49 22.99
N ILE A 129 -11.00 -7.88 21.71
CA ILE A 129 -9.84 -8.59 21.15
C ILE A 129 -8.57 -7.75 21.28
N LYS A 130 -8.63 -6.45 20.95
CA LYS A 130 -7.48 -5.54 21.09
C LYS A 130 -6.97 -5.51 22.53
N GLN A 131 -7.88 -5.36 23.50
CA GLN A 131 -7.53 -5.38 24.92
C GLN A 131 -6.87 -6.70 25.32
N MET A 132 -7.45 -7.84 24.95
CA MET A 132 -6.87 -9.16 25.20
C MET A 132 -5.47 -9.26 24.59
N TYR A 133 -5.31 -8.89 23.32
CA TYR A 133 -4.03 -8.98 22.62
C TYR A 133 -2.92 -8.20 23.33
N VAL A 134 -3.21 -6.96 23.75
CA VAL A 134 -2.25 -6.11 24.47
C VAL A 134 -1.90 -6.70 25.84
N MET A 135 -2.89 -7.18 26.59
CA MET A 135 -2.71 -7.62 27.99
C MET A 135 -2.13 -9.04 28.14
N LEU A 136 -2.37 -9.93 27.18
CA LEU A 136 -1.94 -11.32 27.26
C LEU A 136 -0.40 -11.44 27.21
N ARG A 137 0.18 -12.25 28.08
CA ARG A 137 1.64 -12.56 28.02
C ARG A 137 1.96 -13.76 27.12
N ASN A 138 0.95 -14.58 26.81
CA ASN A 138 1.12 -15.79 26.02
C ASN A 138 1.24 -15.46 24.51
N VAL A 139 2.44 -15.62 23.96
CA VAL A 139 2.76 -15.34 22.55
C VAL A 139 1.95 -16.24 21.60
N GLY A 140 1.80 -17.52 21.93
CA GLY A 140 1.04 -18.47 21.10
C GLY A 140 -0.44 -18.08 21.03
N LEU A 141 -1.02 -17.63 22.14
CA LEU A 141 -2.41 -17.17 22.15
C LEU A 141 -2.61 -15.85 21.40
N ARG A 142 -1.64 -14.92 21.50
CA ARG A 142 -1.60 -13.71 20.66
C ARG A 142 -1.59 -14.09 19.17
N GLN A 143 -0.76 -15.06 18.79
CA GLN A 143 -0.72 -15.55 17.42
C GLN A 143 -2.07 -16.13 16.98
N SER A 144 -2.69 -17.00 17.78
CA SER A 144 -4.01 -17.56 17.45
C SER A 144 -5.10 -16.48 17.34
N LEU A 145 -5.04 -15.41 18.13
CA LEU A 145 -5.95 -14.26 17.99
C LEU A 145 -5.71 -13.50 16.68
N ALA A 146 -4.46 -13.34 16.24
CA ALA A 146 -4.14 -12.70 14.96
C ALA A 146 -4.61 -13.55 13.76
N GLU A 147 -4.38 -14.87 13.80
CA GLU A 147 -4.87 -15.82 12.79
C GLU A 147 -6.41 -15.83 12.72
N MET A 148 -7.06 -15.76 13.88
CA MET A 148 -8.51 -15.62 13.94
C MET A 148 -8.97 -14.33 13.27
N LEU A 149 -8.34 -13.19 13.58
CA LEU A 149 -8.70 -11.89 13.00
C LEU A 149 -8.53 -11.87 11.49
N GLU A 150 -7.43 -12.44 10.97
CA GLU A 150 -7.21 -12.58 9.52
C GLU A 150 -8.39 -13.30 8.85
N LYS A 151 -8.81 -14.43 9.42
CA LYS A 151 -9.94 -15.25 8.96
C LYS A 151 -11.32 -14.62 9.18
N LEU A 152 -11.43 -13.48 9.86
CA LEU A 152 -12.71 -12.78 10.04
C LEU A 152 -12.89 -11.62 9.07
N VAL A 153 -11.79 -11.13 8.50
CA VAL A 153 -11.78 -9.96 7.62
C VAL A 153 -11.96 -10.43 6.18
N PHE A 154 -13.15 -10.24 5.60
CA PHE A 154 -13.45 -10.60 4.21
C PHE A 154 -13.88 -9.42 3.36
N THR A 155 -14.43 -8.37 3.98
CA THR A 155 -14.96 -7.21 3.27
C THR A 155 -14.17 -5.95 3.57
N LYS A 156 -14.23 -4.98 2.65
CA LYS A 156 -13.64 -3.65 2.81
C LYS A 156 -14.13 -2.93 4.07
N GLU A 157 -15.40 -3.11 4.45
CA GLU A 157 -15.95 -2.48 5.66
C GLU A 157 -15.42 -3.13 6.93
N GLN A 158 -15.23 -4.45 6.96
CA GLN A 158 -14.58 -5.13 8.09
C GLN A 158 -13.12 -4.70 8.23
N ALA A 159 -12.38 -4.58 7.13
CA ALA A 159 -11.02 -4.05 7.14
C ALA A 159 -10.96 -2.62 7.72
N LYS A 160 -11.92 -1.75 7.35
CA LYS A 160 -12.04 -0.41 7.95
C LYS A 160 -12.38 -0.46 9.44
N LYS A 161 -13.19 -1.42 9.91
CA LYS A 161 -13.46 -1.61 11.34
C LYS A 161 -12.18 -1.99 12.11
N VAL A 162 -11.38 -2.93 11.59
CA VAL A 162 -10.07 -3.32 12.13
C VAL A 162 -9.15 -2.12 12.32
N VAL A 163 -9.10 -1.23 11.32
CA VAL A 163 -8.31 0.00 11.40
C VAL A 163 -8.93 1.00 12.38
N ARG A 164 -10.25 1.21 12.34
CA ARG A 164 -10.94 2.19 13.20
C ARG A 164 -10.75 1.89 14.69
N SER A 165 -10.72 0.61 15.07
CA SER A 165 -10.49 0.23 16.48
C SER A 165 -9.05 0.44 16.94
N GLY A 166 -8.11 0.69 16.02
CA GLY A 166 -6.68 0.75 16.28
C GLY A 166 -6.03 -0.64 16.48
N MET A 167 -6.69 -1.72 16.04
CA MET A 167 -6.15 -3.08 16.21
C MET A 167 -4.83 -3.26 15.46
N LEU A 168 -4.70 -2.79 14.21
CA LEU A 168 -3.44 -2.89 13.47
C LEU A 168 -2.29 -2.16 14.19
N ARG A 169 -2.55 -0.94 14.67
CA ARG A 169 -1.56 -0.18 15.43
C ARG A 169 -1.16 -0.88 16.73
N ALA A 170 -2.11 -1.50 17.43
CA ALA A 170 -1.84 -2.27 18.64
C ALA A 170 -0.98 -3.51 18.37
N LEU A 171 -1.26 -4.25 17.30
CA LEU A 171 -0.43 -5.38 16.86
C LEU A 171 1.02 -4.94 16.63
N LEU A 172 1.20 -3.83 15.90
CA LEU A 172 2.53 -3.29 15.62
C LEU A 172 3.24 -2.81 16.90
N GLN A 173 2.56 -2.04 17.74
CA GLN A 173 3.12 -1.50 18.96
C GLN A 173 3.59 -2.62 19.92
N VAL A 174 2.77 -3.63 20.13
CA VAL A 174 3.12 -4.79 20.99
C VAL A 174 4.34 -5.55 20.46
N ALA A 175 4.51 -5.62 19.14
CA ALA A 175 5.70 -6.23 18.54
C ALA A 175 6.96 -5.39 18.80
N LEU A 176 6.92 -4.09 18.50
CA LEU A 176 8.08 -3.19 18.59
C LEU A 176 8.54 -2.90 20.02
N GLU A 177 7.66 -3.03 21.01
CA GLU A 177 7.99 -2.84 22.43
C GLU A 177 8.55 -4.12 23.08
N HIS A 178 8.56 -5.26 22.38
CA HIS A 178 9.02 -6.53 22.95
C HIS A 178 10.55 -6.63 22.96
N PRO A 179 11.20 -6.92 24.10
CA PRO A 179 12.67 -6.90 24.21
C PRO A 179 13.38 -8.13 23.61
N ASP A 180 12.66 -9.24 23.41
CA ASP A 180 13.21 -10.49 22.89
C ASP A 180 13.06 -10.58 21.36
N GLU A 181 14.18 -10.67 20.64
CA GLU A 181 14.25 -10.72 19.17
C GLU A 181 13.54 -11.92 18.54
N VAL A 182 13.50 -13.08 19.21
CA VAL A 182 12.84 -14.28 18.67
C VAL A 182 11.32 -14.10 18.77
N VAL A 183 10.86 -13.59 19.89
CA VAL A 183 9.44 -13.29 20.12
C VAL A 183 8.99 -12.11 19.25
N ASP A 184 9.84 -11.11 19.05
CA ASP A 184 9.62 -9.98 18.14
C ASP A 184 9.26 -10.48 16.73
N ALA A 185 10.01 -11.44 16.17
CA ALA A 185 9.70 -12.00 14.86
C ALA A 185 8.29 -12.62 14.75
N ILE A 186 7.81 -13.29 15.81
CA ILE A 186 6.44 -13.86 15.87
C ILE A 186 5.40 -12.75 15.99
N LEU A 187 5.63 -11.74 16.82
CA LEU A 187 4.70 -10.63 17.01
C LEU A 187 4.63 -9.72 15.77
N LEU A 188 5.76 -9.47 15.09
CA LEU A 188 5.79 -8.80 13.78
C LEU A 188 5.02 -9.60 12.73
N HIS A 189 5.11 -10.94 12.76
CA HIS A 189 4.33 -11.78 11.86
C HIS A 189 2.82 -11.63 12.09
N ASN A 190 2.37 -11.47 13.34
CA ASN A 190 0.95 -11.23 13.64
C ASN A 190 0.45 -9.93 13.00
N PHE A 191 1.25 -8.85 13.07
CA PHE A 191 0.93 -7.61 12.38
C PHE A 191 0.92 -7.79 10.85
N ASP A 192 1.96 -8.43 10.31
CA ASP A 192 2.06 -8.69 8.87
C ASP A 192 0.87 -9.50 8.33
N LEU A 193 0.43 -10.52 9.07
CA LEU A 193 -0.69 -11.39 8.70
C LEU A 193 -2.00 -10.60 8.58
N VAL A 194 -2.40 -9.91 9.65
CA VAL A 194 -3.65 -9.14 9.68
C VAL A 194 -3.57 -7.92 8.77
N GLY A 195 -2.42 -7.24 8.75
CA GLY A 195 -2.19 -6.05 7.95
C GLY A 195 -2.16 -6.33 6.45
N THR A 196 -1.56 -7.46 6.01
CA THR A 196 -1.62 -7.90 4.60
C THR A 196 -3.06 -8.17 4.19
N ARG A 197 -3.84 -8.82 5.07
CA ARG A 197 -5.26 -9.07 4.81
C ARG A 197 -6.05 -7.77 4.68
N VAL A 198 -5.85 -6.81 5.58
CA VAL A 198 -6.44 -5.47 5.47
C VAL A 198 -6.02 -4.79 4.17
N ALA A 199 -4.71 -4.78 3.84
CA ALA A 199 -4.17 -4.16 2.64
C ALA A 199 -4.84 -4.72 1.37
N SER A 200 -5.06 -6.04 1.29
CA SER A 200 -5.72 -6.70 0.15
C SER A 200 -7.13 -6.16 -0.17
N LEU A 201 -7.81 -5.55 0.82
CA LEU A 201 -9.19 -5.06 0.70
C LEU A 201 -9.28 -3.54 0.57
N VAL A 202 -8.23 -2.80 0.93
CA VAL A 202 -8.26 -1.32 1.01
C VAL A 202 -7.17 -0.61 0.21
N CYS A 203 -6.12 -1.33 -0.21
CA CYS A 203 -5.06 -0.81 -1.07
C CYS A 203 -5.32 -1.17 -2.54
N PHE A 204 -4.53 -0.58 -3.43
CA PHE A 204 -4.58 -0.91 -4.85
C PHE A 204 -4.05 -2.33 -5.07
N GLU A 205 -4.71 -3.10 -5.94
CA GLU A 205 -4.39 -4.51 -6.22
C GLU A 205 -2.91 -4.73 -6.60
N ALA A 206 -2.34 -3.83 -7.39
CA ALA A 206 -0.93 -3.91 -7.77
C ALA A 206 0.02 -3.81 -6.57
N ALA A 207 -0.32 -3.03 -5.54
CA ALA A 207 0.50 -2.91 -4.34
C ALA A 207 0.46 -4.21 -3.52
N THR A 208 -0.70 -4.86 -3.44
CA THR A 208 -0.88 -6.10 -2.69
C THR A 208 -0.25 -7.30 -3.41
N LEU A 209 -0.29 -7.31 -4.74
CA LEU A 209 0.42 -8.33 -5.54
C LEU A 209 1.94 -8.24 -5.35
N GLU A 210 2.52 -7.05 -5.24
CA GLU A 210 3.95 -6.93 -4.97
C GLU A 210 4.35 -7.43 -3.59
N LEU A 211 3.59 -7.08 -2.55
CA LEU A 211 3.80 -7.62 -1.20
C LEU A 211 3.81 -9.15 -1.22
N SER A 212 2.91 -9.78 -1.99
CA SER A 212 2.88 -11.24 -2.11
C SER A 212 4.04 -11.84 -2.92
N ARG A 213 4.50 -11.15 -3.99
CA ARG A 213 5.57 -11.64 -4.85
C ARG A 213 6.93 -11.64 -4.15
N LYS A 214 7.25 -10.57 -3.40
CA LYS A 214 8.51 -10.48 -2.66
C LYS A 214 8.65 -11.55 -1.58
N LYS A 215 7.55 -11.90 -0.91
CA LYS A 215 7.50 -13.00 0.07
C LYS A 215 7.91 -14.35 -0.54
N ASN A 216 7.62 -14.57 -1.83
CA ASN A 216 7.91 -15.82 -2.53
C ASN A 216 9.28 -15.83 -3.25
N ALA A 217 9.84 -14.67 -3.58
CA ALA A 217 11.02 -14.56 -4.45
C ALA A 217 12.36 -14.65 -3.71
N GLU A 218 12.42 -14.34 -2.42
CA GLU A 218 13.70 -14.22 -1.70
C GLU A 218 13.95 -15.43 -0.77
N LYS A 219 14.88 -16.29 -1.17
CA LYS A 219 15.52 -17.32 -0.34
C LYS A 219 17.02 -17.02 -0.28
N GLU A 220 17.45 -15.98 0.43
CA GLU A 220 18.89 -15.75 0.63
C GLU A 220 19.19 -14.92 1.89
N ASN A 221 20.10 -15.45 2.73
CA ASN A 221 21.04 -14.86 3.70
C ASN A 221 20.68 -13.61 4.56
N VAL A 222 19.43 -13.18 4.66
CA VAL A 222 19.02 -12.12 5.62
C VAL A 222 18.59 -12.75 6.95
N VAL A 223 19.03 -12.17 8.07
CA VAL A 223 18.57 -12.56 9.42
C VAL A 223 17.04 -12.49 9.45
N LEU A 224 16.39 -13.57 9.92
CA LEU A 224 14.93 -13.72 9.87
C LEU A 224 14.18 -12.50 10.46
N ALA A 225 14.71 -11.90 11.52
CA ALA A 225 14.14 -10.73 12.18
C ALA A 225 14.19 -9.47 11.30
N ASP A 226 15.31 -9.18 10.63
CA ASP A 226 15.45 -8.00 9.77
C ASP A 226 14.55 -8.09 8.54
N ARG A 227 14.39 -9.30 8.00
CA ARG A 227 13.41 -9.54 6.92
C ARG A 227 11.98 -9.25 7.38
N LYS A 228 11.59 -9.70 8.57
CA LYS A 228 10.26 -9.42 9.13
C LYS A 228 10.05 -7.93 9.36
N ARG A 229 11.05 -7.23 9.88
CA ARG A 229 10.99 -5.77 10.06
C ARG A 229 10.86 -5.04 8.73
N GLN A 230 11.55 -5.50 7.69
CA GLN A 230 11.42 -4.97 6.34
C GLN A 230 10.01 -5.20 5.78
N ASP A 231 9.44 -6.41 5.90
CA ASP A 231 8.05 -6.71 5.49
C ASP A 231 7.06 -5.75 6.17
N VAL A 232 7.23 -5.52 7.49
CA VAL A 232 6.40 -4.60 8.27
C VAL A 232 6.54 -3.15 7.78
N CYS A 233 7.77 -2.69 7.51
CA CYS A 233 8.01 -1.35 6.96
C CYS A 233 7.33 -1.18 5.58
N GLU A 234 7.48 -2.16 4.69
CA GLU A 234 6.83 -2.16 3.37
C GLU A 234 5.31 -2.12 3.48
N LEU A 235 4.74 -2.88 4.41
CA LEU A 235 3.30 -2.94 4.64
C LEU A 235 2.75 -1.61 5.16
N VAL A 236 3.39 -0.98 6.15
CA VAL A 236 2.97 0.34 6.67
C VAL A 236 3.02 1.40 5.57
N VAL A 237 4.11 1.46 4.80
CA VAL A 237 4.25 2.38 3.66
C VAL A 237 3.17 2.11 2.60
N THR A 238 2.85 0.84 2.33
CA THR A 238 1.78 0.46 1.40
C THR A 238 0.40 0.93 1.89
N LEU A 239 0.12 0.83 3.19
CA LEU A 239 -1.12 1.33 3.79
C LEU A 239 -1.22 2.86 3.70
N MET A 240 -0.10 3.60 3.79
CA MET A 240 -0.06 5.04 3.52
C MET A 240 -0.40 5.38 2.05
N LEU A 241 -0.18 4.46 1.12
CA LEU A 241 -0.57 4.65 -0.28
C LEU A 241 -2.05 4.31 -0.54
N SER A 242 -2.78 3.75 0.43
CA SER A 242 -4.21 3.44 0.31
C SER A 242 -5.06 4.63 -0.13
N GLY A 243 -6.12 4.36 -0.91
CA GLY A 243 -7.16 5.34 -1.23
C GLY A 243 -8.19 5.55 -0.09
N SER A 244 -8.10 4.81 1.00
CA SER A 244 -8.97 4.98 2.17
C SER A 244 -8.36 5.98 3.16
N SER A 245 -9.02 7.12 3.37
CA SER A 245 -8.54 8.18 4.28
C SER A 245 -8.35 7.68 5.72
N LEU A 246 -9.20 6.76 6.18
CA LEU A 246 -9.09 6.13 7.49
C LEU A 246 -7.82 5.29 7.62
N VAL A 247 -7.53 4.47 6.60
CA VAL A 247 -6.35 3.58 6.56
C VAL A 247 -5.08 4.41 6.45
N PHE A 248 -5.10 5.41 5.57
CA PHE A 248 -4.02 6.38 5.43
C PHE A 248 -3.68 7.03 6.79
N THR A 249 -4.69 7.53 7.49
CA THR A 249 -4.50 8.26 8.76
C THR A 249 -3.89 7.37 9.84
N ASP A 250 -4.36 6.12 9.96
CA ASP A 250 -3.80 5.19 10.94
C ASP A 250 -2.40 4.72 10.53
N ALA A 251 -2.12 4.59 9.23
CA ALA A 251 -0.80 4.24 8.71
C ALA A 251 0.25 5.33 8.97
N VAL A 252 -0.12 6.62 8.90
CA VAL A 252 0.77 7.73 9.33
C VAL A 252 1.14 7.61 10.81
N ARG A 253 0.20 7.19 11.67
CA ARG A 253 0.46 6.95 13.10
C ARG A 253 1.35 5.72 13.30
N MET A 254 1.15 4.65 12.52
CA MET A 254 2.01 3.47 12.54
C MET A 254 3.43 3.79 12.06
N LEU A 255 3.60 4.67 11.06
CA LEU A 255 4.92 5.11 10.62
C LEU A 255 5.68 5.77 11.77
N GLN A 256 5.01 6.52 12.65
CA GLN A 256 5.66 7.10 13.83
C GLN A 256 6.24 6.02 14.76
N LEU A 257 5.54 4.89 14.92
CA LEU A 257 6.05 3.77 15.72
C LEU A 257 7.32 3.17 15.09
N LEU A 258 7.36 3.05 13.76
CA LEU A 258 8.55 2.58 13.03
C LEU A 258 9.72 3.56 13.12
N ILE A 259 9.46 4.88 13.04
CA ILE A 259 10.49 5.92 13.21
C ILE A 259 11.10 5.86 14.61
N ASN A 260 10.29 5.61 15.63
CA ASN A 260 10.75 5.51 17.01
C ASN A 260 11.52 4.21 17.31
N ASN A 261 11.48 3.22 16.41
CA ASN A 261 12.21 1.96 16.53
C ASN A 261 13.44 1.99 15.62
N GLU A 262 14.63 2.05 16.22
CA GLU A 262 15.89 2.28 15.48
C GLU A 262 16.16 1.24 14.36
N PRO A 263 15.98 -0.09 14.58
CA PRO A 263 16.11 -1.09 13.51
C PRO A 263 15.14 -0.84 12.34
N CYS A 264 13.87 -0.55 12.60
CA CYS A 264 12.90 -0.26 11.56
C CYS A 264 13.22 1.04 10.82
N ARG A 265 13.67 2.08 11.52
CA ARG A 265 14.04 3.37 10.90
C ARG A 265 15.17 3.22 9.88
N ALA A 266 16.19 2.41 10.20
CA ALA A 266 17.27 2.13 9.26
C ALA A 266 16.76 1.45 7.98
N LEU A 267 15.79 0.52 8.12
CA LEU A 267 15.19 -0.21 7.00
C LEU A 267 14.22 0.65 6.19
N LEU A 268 13.53 1.63 6.79
CA LEU A 268 12.59 2.51 6.10
C LEU A 268 13.21 3.19 4.87
N LEU A 269 14.47 3.60 4.95
CA LEU A 269 15.17 4.31 3.89
C LEU A 269 15.38 3.46 2.62
N THR A 270 15.31 2.12 2.75
CA THR A 270 15.45 1.20 1.61
C THR A 270 14.12 0.94 0.89
N ILE A 271 12.99 1.40 1.45
CA ILE A 271 11.66 1.13 0.91
C ILE A 271 11.34 2.09 -0.25
N PRO A 272 11.18 1.60 -1.50
CA PRO A 272 10.98 2.49 -2.67
C PRO A 272 9.73 3.36 -2.60
N ASN A 273 8.70 2.89 -1.91
CA ASN A 273 7.44 3.61 -1.81
C ASN A 273 7.43 4.72 -0.75
N LEU A 274 8.45 4.79 0.13
CA LEU A 274 8.43 5.69 1.29
C LEU A 274 8.38 7.16 0.89
N ARG A 275 9.28 7.60 0.00
CA ARG A 275 9.36 9.01 -0.44
C ARG A 275 8.01 9.49 -0.99
N GLY A 276 7.40 8.69 -1.85
CA GLY A 276 6.09 9.01 -2.43
C GLY A 276 4.95 8.99 -1.42
N ALA A 277 4.99 8.09 -0.42
CA ALA A 277 4.00 8.08 0.67
C ALA A 277 4.11 9.34 1.55
N LEU A 278 5.33 9.78 1.85
CA LEU A 278 5.61 11.01 2.59
C LEU A 278 5.16 12.26 1.80
N GLU A 279 5.49 12.33 0.51
CA GLU A 279 5.05 13.43 -0.37
C GLU A 279 3.52 13.49 -0.50
N LYS A 280 2.85 12.34 -0.60
CA LYS A 280 1.38 12.24 -0.56
C LYS A 280 0.84 12.79 0.75
N ALA A 281 1.39 12.36 1.89
CA ALA A 281 0.95 12.82 3.20
C ALA A 281 1.10 14.34 3.37
N HIS A 282 2.29 14.85 3.05
CA HIS A 282 2.62 16.27 3.09
C HIS A 282 1.75 17.13 2.15
N THR A 283 1.36 16.59 0.99
CA THR A 283 0.45 17.28 0.07
C THR A 283 -1.00 17.29 0.59
N LEU A 284 -1.49 16.15 1.09
CA LEU A 284 -2.88 16.02 1.54
C LEU A 284 -3.23 16.90 2.75
N VAL A 285 -2.27 17.19 3.62
CA VAL A 285 -2.48 18.08 4.78
C VAL A 285 -2.46 19.58 4.40
N ARG A 286 -1.98 19.91 3.20
CA ARG A 286 -1.94 21.29 2.67
C ARG A 286 -3.00 21.58 1.62
N LEU A 287 -3.62 20.55 1.07
CA LEU A 287 -4.66 20.67 0.06
C LEU A 287 -5.94 21.26 0.67
N LYS A 288 -6.37 22.42 0.16
CA LYS A 288 -7.65 23.04 0.56
C LYS A 288 -8.81 22.09 0.25
N GLY A 289 -9.63 21.78 1.23
CA GLY A 289 -10.78 20.87 1.11
C GLY A 289 -10.49 19.39 1.43
N SER A 290 -9.26 19.06 1.83
CA SER A 290 -8.95 17.73 2.36
C SER A 290 -9.68 17.49 3.68
N LYS A 291 -10.27 16.29 3.86
CA LYS A 291 -10.88 15.85 5.13
C LYS A 291 -9.88 15.83 6.28
N LEU A 292 -8.58 15.79 5.96
CA LEU A 292 -7.47 15.73 6.92
C LEU A 292 -7.04 17.11 7.41
N LEU A 293 -7.51 18.19 6.77
CA LEU A 293 -7.11 19.56 7.10
C LEU A 293 -7.59 20.00 8.50
N HIS A 294 -8.58 19.31 9.06
CA HIS A 294 -9.15 19.61 10.38
C HIS A 294 -8.51 18.83 11.54
N ASP A 295 -7.64 17.84 11.26
CA ASP A 295 -6.90 17.09 12.28
C ASP A 295 -5.52 17.73 12.45
N GLU A 296 -5.41 18.68 13.40
CA GLU A 296 -4.20 19.46 13.63
C GLU A 296 -3.02 18.57 14.06
N TYR A 297 -3.29 17.57 14.91
CA TYR A 297 -2.30 16.58 15.31
C TYR A 297 -1.77 15.79 14.12
N LEU A 298 -2.64 15.30 13.24
CA LEU A 298 -2.21 14.55 12.06
C LEU A 298 -1.42 15.43 11.09
N LYS A 299 -1.78 16.71 10.96
CA LYS A 299 -1.04 17.67 10.14
C LYS A 299 0.39 17.84 10.67
N GLU A 300 0.55 18.16 11.94
CA GLU A 300 1.86 18.29 12.58
C GLU A 300 2.68 17.01 12.42
N LEU A 301 2.05 15.85 12.60
CA LEU A 301 2.71 14.56 12.45
C LEU A 301 3.21 14.32 11.01
N CYS A 302 2.39 14.61 9.99
CA CYS A 302 2.82 14.51 8.59
C CYS A 302 3.99 15.44 8.27
N GLU A 303 3.97 16.67 8.78
CA GLU A 303 5.02 17.67 8.54
C GLU A 303 6.33 17.28 9.25
N ALA A 304 6.24 16.81 10.51
CA ALA A 304 7.39 16.33 11.26
C ALA A 304 8.04 15.10 10.60
N GLN A 305 7.24 14.12 10.19
CA GLN A 305 7.74 12.92 9.51
C GLN A 305 8.41 13.24 8.17
N TYR A 306 7.82 14.13 7.37
CA TYR A 306 8.43 14.59 6.12
C TYR A 306 9.73 15.34 6.37
N GLY A 307 9.75 16.26 7.34
CA GLY A 307 10.94 17.04 7.70
C GLY A 307 12.09 16.19 8.24
N LEU A 308 11.77 15.08 8.91
CA LEU A 308 12.77 14.14 9.43
C LEU A 308 13.29 13.19 8.36
N LEU A 309 12.40 12.44 7.71
CA LEU A 309 12.79 11.37 6.80
C LEU A 309 13.20 11.88 5.41
N GLY A 310 12.71 13.03 4.96
CA GLY A 310 13.07 13.60 3.64
C GLY A 310 14.59 13.78 3.47
N PRO A 311 15.27 14.51 4.37
CA PRO A 311 16.72 14.66 4.33
C PRO A 311 17.49 13.34 4.48
N GLU A 312 16.98 12.39 5.26
CA GLU A 312 17.60 11.07 5.44
C GLU A 312 17.54 10.24 4.15
N ILE A 313 16.39 10.25 3.47
CA ILE A 313 16.23 9.62 2.16
C ILE A 313 17.18 10.26 1.15
N ASP A 314 17.27 11.60 1.12
CA ASP A 314 18.20 12.29 0.21
C ASP A 314 19.67 11.93 0.50
N ALA A 315 20.04 11.78 1.76
CA ALA A 315 21.39 11.33 2.14
C ALA A 315 21.65 9.88 1.72
N PHE A 316 20.66 9.02 1.89
CA PHE A 316 20.73 7.63 1.47
C PHE A 316 20.84 7.50 -0.05
N GLU A 317 19.99 8.20 -0.81
CA GLU A 317 19.98 8.15 -2.28
C GLU A 317 21.25 8.72 -2.89
N ARG A 318 21.84 9.76 -2.29
CA ARG A 318 23.16 10.28 -2.71
C ARG A 318 24.28 9.25 -2.57
N LYS A 319 24.20 8.35 -1.58
CA LYS A 319 25.23 7.34 -1.32
C LYS A 319 24.99 6.06 -2.11
N ASN A 320 23.74 5.62 -2.23
CA ASN A 320 23.39 4.29 -2.74
C ASN A 320 22.72 4.32 -4.13
N GLY A 321 22.49 5.50 -4.70
CA GLY A 321 21.68 5.67 -5.90
C GLY A 321 20.18 5.74 -5.61
N SER A 322 19.38 5.93 -6.66
CA SER A 322 17.93 6.08 -6.52
C SER A 322 17.27 4.81 -6.00
N VAL A 323 16.53 4.90 -4.89
CA VAL A 323 15.83 3.75 -4.29
C VAL A 323 14.67 3.30 -5.18
N ILE A 324 14.03 4.23 -5.87
CA ILE A 324 12.97 3.92 -6.84
C ILE A 324 13.51 3.41 -8.19
N GLY A 325 14.84 3.41 -8.39
CA GLY A 325 15.46 3.03 -9.66
C GLY A 325 15.21 4.05 -10.77
N LEU A 326 15.17 5.35 -10.43
CA LEU A 326 15.12 6.43 -11.41
C LEU A 326 16.50 6.58 -12.05
N LEU A 327 16.54 6.58 -13.38
CA LEU A 327 17.79 6.69 -14.12
C LEU A 327 18.51 8.01 -13.82
N SER A 328 19.80 7.94 -13.48
CA SER A 328 20.63 9.13 -13.24
C SER A 328 20.85 9.92 -14.54
N ASN A 329 21.25 11.19 -14.45
CA ASN A 329 21.59 11.99 -15.64
C ASN A 329 22.75 11.39 -16.44
N ASP A 330 23.69 10.74 -15.75
CA ASP A 330 24.86 10.13 -16.36
C ASP A 330 24.51 8.78 -17.03
N GLU A 331 23.45 8.10 -16.57
CA GLU A 331 22.89 6.91 -17.25
C GLU A 331 22.10 7.25 -18.52
N VAL A 332 21.74 8.52 -18.71
CA VAL A 332 21.08 9.02 -19.92
C VAL A 332 22.11 9.50 -20.95
N VAL A 333 23.38 9.09 -20.85
CA VAL A 333 24.34 9.26 -21.94
C VAL A 333 23.85 8.45 -23.14
N LEU A 334 23.13 9.15 -24.01
CA LEU A 334 22.69 8.68 -25.30
C LEU A 334 23.94 8.53 -26.17
N ARG A 335 24.11 7.34 -26.76
CA ARG A 335 25.24 7.05 -27.65
C ARG A 335 25.29 8.10 -28.75
N ASP A 336 26.50 8.54 -29.09
CA ASP A 336 26.73 9.47 -30.20
C ASP A 336 26.71 8.71 -31.54
N ASP A 337 25.64 7.94 -31.76
CA ASP A 337 25.42 7.15 -32.96
C ASP A 337 24.07 7.49 -33.60
N ASP A 338 23.85 7.00 -34.82
CA ASP A 338 22.62 7.23 -35.59
C ASP A 338 21.35 6.64 -34.92
N LEU A 339 21.47 5.88 -33.82
CA LEU A 339 20.39 5.24 -33.07
C LEU A 339 20.04 6.00 -31.78
N ALA A 340 20.63 7.17 -31.52
CA ALA A 340 20.35 7.98 -30.33
C ALA A 340 18.85 8.22 -30.09
N GLY A 341 18.09 8.44 -31.18
CA GLY A 341 16.63 8.62 -31.12
C GLY A 341 15.87 7.35 -30.72
N GLU A 342 16.24 6.19 -31.27
CA GLU A 342 15.62 4.90 -30.93
C GLU A 342 15.93 4.49 -29.49
N HIS A 343 17.17 4.65 -29.07
CA HIS A 343 17.59 4.40 -27.69
C HIS A 343 16.88 5.36 -26.70
N GLY A 344 16.74 6.63 -27.07
CA GLY A 344 15.94 7.59 -26.31
C GLY A 344 14.48 7.16 -26.14
N LEU A 345 13.87 6.64 -27.20
CA LEU A 345 12.50 6.11 -27.15
C LEU A 345 12.39 4.90 -26.21
N GLU A 346 13.33 3.96 -26.30
CA GLU A 346 13.35 2.75 -25.46
C GLU A 346 13.50 3.10 -23.97
N LEU A 347 14.43 4.00 -23.64
CA LEU A 347 14.63 4.49 -22.28
C LEU A 347 13.38 5.22 -21.75
N ALA A 348 12.74 6.04 -22.57
CA ALA A 348 11.50 6.73 -22.21
C ALA A 348 10.35 5.74 -21.99
N LEU A 349 10.23 4.70 -22.81
CA LEU A 349 9.24 3.62 -22.65
C LEU A 349 9.48 2.85 -21.34
N THR A 350 10.73 2.58 -21.01
CA THR A 350 11.12 1.93 -19.75
C THR A 350 10.71 2.81 -18.56
N CYS A 351 11.01 4.11 -18.61
CA CYS A 351 10.58 5.07 -17.59
C CYS A 351 9.06 5.10 -17.45
N LYS A 352 8.30 5.19 -18.54
CA LYS A 352 6.83 5.14 -18.51
C LYS A 352 6.31 3.85 -17.90
N THR A 353 6.89 2.71 -18.26
CA THR A 353 6.46 1.40 -17.76
C THR A 353 6.68 1.28 -16.25
N ARG A 354 7.84 1.74 -15.75
CA ARG A 354 8.11 1.84 -14.31
C ARG A 354 7.16 2.83 -13.62
N GLY A 355 6.93 4.00 -14.21
CA GLY A 355 5.98 5.00 -13.71
C GLY A 355 4.56 4.45 -13.61
N ASN A 356 4.09 3.71 -14.61
CA ASN A 356 2.80 3.02 -14.59
C ASN A 356 2.71 1.99 -13.45
N ALA A 357 3.80 1.30 -13.13
CA ALA A 357 3.84 0.36 -12.04
C ALA A 357 3.63 1.06 -10.69
N PHE A 358 4.28 2.20 -10.45
CA PHE A 358 4.05 3.03 -9.25
C PHE A 358 2.66 3.67 -9.23
N PHE A 359 2.15 4.13 -10.38
CA PHE A 359 0.81 4.70 -10.50
C PHE A 359 -0.25 3.69 -10.05
N ARG A 360 -0.17 2.44 -10.51
CA ARG A 360 -1.11 1.37 -10.12
C ARG A 360 -1.03 1.01 -8.63
N ARG A 361 0.05 1.35 -7.93
CA ARG A 361 0.20 1.15 -6.47
C ARG A 361 -0.35 2.31 -5.65
N GLY A 362 -0.81 3.39 -6.29
CA GLY A 362 -1.21 4.63 -5.62
C GLY A 362 -0.05 5.56 -5.29
N ASN A 363 1.18 5.24 -5.71
CA ASN A 363 2.35 6.10 -5.55
C ASN A 363 2.46 7.10 -6.71
N TYR A 364 1.53 8.06 -6.72
CA TYR A 364 1.47 9.10 -7.75
C TYR A 364 2.72 9.98 -7.79
N PRO A 365 3.33 10.39 -6.67
CA PRO A 365 4.53 11.23 -6.73
C PRO A 365 5.71 10.54 -7.42
N ALA A 366 5.99 9.26 -7.10
CA ALA A 366 7.03 8.50 -7.80
C ALA A 366 6.69 8.30 -9.29
N ALA A 367 5.42 7.99 -9.61
CA ALA A 367 4.98 7.88 -10.99
C ALA A 367 5.21 9.18 -11.78
N CYS A 368 4.93 10.34 -11.17
CA CYS A 368 5.19 11.64 -11.76
C CYS A 368 6.67 11.88 -12.05
N ALA A 369 7.57 11.47 -11.14
CA ALA A 369 9.01 11.55 -11.36
C ALA A 369 9.44 10.74 -12.60
N PHE A 370 8.93 9.51 -12.75
CA PHE A 370 9.19 8.67 -13.92
C PHE A 370 8.63 9.26 -15.22
N TYR A 371 7.42 9.82 -15.20
CA TYR A 371 6.85 10.43 -16.41
C TYR A 371 7.60 11.69 -16.83
N ARG A 372 7.98 12.56 -15.86
CA ARG A 372 8.84 13.72 -16.15
C ARG A 372 10.18 13.28 -16.71
N ARG A 373 10.75 12.19 -16.18
CA ARG A 373 11.99 11.61 -16.68
C ARG A 373 11.85 11.11 -18.12
N ALA A 374 10.78 10.38 -18.43
CA ALA A 374 10.49 9.92 -19.79
C ALA A 374 10.43 11.10 -20.78
N ILE A 375 9.71 12.17 -20.44
CA ILE A 375 9.61 13.38 -21.28
C ILE A 375 10.98 14.06 -21.45
N ALA A 376 11.77 14.15 -20.38
CA ALA A 376 13.11 14.73 -20.44
C ALA A 376 14.05 13.91 -21.35
N VAL A 377 14.00 12.58 -21.28
CA VAL A 377 14.78 11.68 -22.15
C VAL A 377 14.38 11.87 -23.61
N LEU A 378 13.08 11.92 -23.92
CA LEU A 378 12.61 12.17 -25.29
C LEU A 378 13.12 13.52 -25.81
N ARG A 379 13.00 14.59 -25.03
CA ARG A 379 13.50 15.91 -25.45
C ARG A 379 15.01 15.94 -25.65
N ALA A 380 15.76 15.29 -24.78
CA ALA A 380 17.22 15.18 -24.92
C ALA A 380 17.62 14.40 -26.18
N ALA A 381 16.95 13.27 -26.44
CA ALA A 381 17.21 12.45 -27.62
C ALA A 381 16.86 13.18 -28.92
N GLN A 382 15.72 13.87 -28.95
CA GLN A 382 15.35 14.68 -30.10
C GLN A 382 16.38 15.79 -30.36
N LEU A 383 16.77 16.54 -29.32
CA LEU A 383 17.75 17.61 -29.45
C LEU A 383 19.11 17.09 -29.95
N GLN A 384 19.56 15.94 -29.45
CA GLN A 384 20.82 15.35 -29.89
C GLN A 384 20.78 14.91 -31.35
N VAL A 385 19.71 14.24 -31.77
CA VAL A 385 19.53 13.83 -33.19
C VAL A 385 19.50 15.06 -34.09
N GLU A 386 18.77 16.11 -33.71
CA GLU A 386 18.73 17.35 -34.48
C GLU A 386 20.10 18.04 -34.53
N THR A 387 20.85 18.05 -33.43
CA THR A 387 22.20 18.64 -33.36
C THR A 387 23.20 17.87 -34.22
N SER A 388 23.19 16.53 -34.16
CA SER A 388 24.09 15.69 -34.96
C SER A 388 23.79 15.86 -36.45
N GLN A 389 22.51 15.91 -36.82
CA GLN A 389 22.06 16.16 -38.19
C GLN A 389 22.45 17.54 -38.71
N GLN A 390 22.43 18.58 -37.88
CA GLN A 390 22.88 19.93 -38.25
C GLN A 390 24.39 20.03 -38.48
N SER A 391 25.18 19.15 -37.86
CA SER A 391 26.64 19.11 -37.99
C SER A 391 27.15 18.32 -39.21
N LEU A 392 26.24 17.72 -40.00
CA LEU A 392 26.60 16.92 -41.17
C LEU A 392 27.23 17.78 -42.27
N SER A 393 28.22 17.22 -42.98
CA SER A 393 28.72 17.81 -44.22
C SER A 393 27.65 17.79 -45.31
N ILE A 394 27.74 18.70 -46.28
CA ILE A 394 26.79 18.82 -47.40
C ILE A 394 26.63 17.48 -48.14
N GLU A 395 27.73 16.76 -48.36
CA GLU A 395 27.72 15.44 -49.01
C GLU A 395 26.90 14.40 -48.23
N LYS A 396 27.07 14.35 -46.90
CA LYS A 396 26.31 13.44 -46.02
C LYS A 396 24.85 13.86 -45.91
N LEU A 397 24.57 15.16 -45.94
CA LEU A 397 23.22 15.69 -45.94
C LEU A 397 22.48 15.30 -47.22
N LEU A 398 23.11 15.44 -48.40
CA LEU A 398 22.57 14.95 -49.68
C LEU A 398 22.28 13.45 -49.64
N ALA A 399 23.21 12.66 -49.12
CA ALA A 399 23.04 11.20 -49.05
C ALA A 399 21.85 10.78 -48.15
N ARG A 400 21.48 11.59 -47.16
CA ARG A 400 20.36 11.34 -46.24
C ARG A 400 19.05 12.00 -46.65
N CYS A 401 19.06 12.95 -47.59
CA CYS A 401 17.86 13.56 -48.16
C CYS A 401 17.30 12.64 -49.25
N THR A 402 16.75 11.49 -48.88
CA THR A 402 16.03 10.60 -49.81
C THR A 402 14.55 10.94 -49.86
N ILE A 403 13.83 10.49 -50.90
CA ILE A 403 12.36 10.62 -50.96
C ILE A 403 11.73 10.07 -49.67
N GLY A 404 10.83 10.85 -49.07
CA GLY A 404 10.20 10.55 -47.78
C GLY A 404 11.00 10.99 -46.54
N ALA A 405 12.20 11.54 -46.69
CA ALA A 405 12.96 12.07 -45.57
C ALA A 405 12.29 13.31 -44.99
N SER A 406 12.19 13.38 -43.65
CA SER A 406 11.70 14.55 -42.95
C SER A 406 12.79 15.61 -42.84
N VAL A 407 12.45 16.84 -43.21
CA VAL A 407 13.37 17.98 -43.27
C VAL A 407 12.70 19.24 -42.71
N GLN A 408 13.53 20.22 -42.37
CA GLN A 408 13.11 21.58 -42.15
C GLN A 408 13.68 22.49 -43.23
N VAL A 409 12.85 23.38 -43.73
CA VAL A 409 13.15 24.30 -44.83
C VAL A 409 13.15 25.72 -44.31
N CYS A 410 14.26 26.43 -44.51
CA CYS A 410 14.37 27.84 -44.17
C CYS A 410 13.60 28.70 -45.18
N SER A 411 12.87 29.70 -44.70
CA SER A 411 12.20 30.71 -45.52
C SER A 411 13.21 31.42 -46.43
N HIS A 412 12.74 31.97 -47.55
CA HIS A 412 13.59 32.81 -48.42
C HIS A 412 14.16 34.03 -47.70
N GLN A 413 13.48 34.50 -46.66
CA GLN A 413 13.88 35.63 -45.81
C GLN A 413 14.85 35.22 -44.69
N GLY A 414 15.11 33.91 -44.49
CA GLY A 414 16.12 33.37 -43.58
C GLY A 414 15.71 33.31 -42.10
N ASP A 415 14.47 33.67 -41.80
CA ASP A 415 13.96 34.01 -40.48
C ASP A 415 13.00 32.97 -39.90
N LYS A 416 12.51 32.02 -40.70
CA LYS A 416 11.61 30.95 -40.24
C LYS A 416 11.97 29.59 -40.85
N TRP A 417 11.92 28.54 -40.04
CA TRP A 417 12.02 27.15 -40.49
C TRP A 417 10.63 26.51 -40.52
N GLN A 418 10.34 25.75 -41.56
CA GLN A 418 9.06 25.04 -41.74
C GLN A 418 9.32 23.56 -41.96
N ASP A 419 8.49 22.72 -41.34
CA ASP A 419 8.57 21.27 -41.48
C ASP A 419 8.07 20.86 -42.88
N ALA A 420 8.81 19.95 -43.51
CA ALA A 420 8.51 19.42 -44.83
C ALA A 420 9.04 17.99 -45.01
N MET A 421 8.64 17.35 -46.09
CA MET A 421 9.11 16.04 -46.52
C MET A 421 9.70 16.11 -47.92
N VAL A 422 10.79 15.39 -48.17
CA VAL A 422 11.41 15.32 -49.50
C VAL A 422 10.52 14.52 -50.46
N SER A 423 10.14 15.09 -51.60
CA SER A 423 9.39 14.41 -52.66
C SER A 423 10.29 13.93 -53.80
N ASP A 424 11.31 14.72 -54.18
CA ASP A 424 12.32 14.35 -55.19
C ASP A 424 13.69 15.03 -54.93
N VAL A 425 14.75 14.50 -55.53
CA VAL A 425 16.13 14.97 -55.34
C VAL A 425 16.84 15.08 -56.68
N LYS A 426 17.23 16.30 -57.05
CA LYS A 426 18.01 16.55 -58.26
C LYS A 426 19.47 16.77 -57.90
N ASN A 427 20.27 15.72 -58.07
CA ASN A 427 21.69 15.73 -57.74
C ASN A 427 22.52 16.28 -58.91
N ASN A 428 22.96 17.54 -58.78
CA ASN A 428 23.78 18.26 -59.77
C ASN A 428 25.05 18.83 -59.11
N GLY A 429 25.68 18.07 -58.21
CA GLY A 429 26.86 18.52 -57.45
C GLY A 429 26.55 19.74 -56.58
N ASP A 430 27.29 20.83 -56.75
CA ASP A 430 27.15 22.08 -55.98
C ASP A 430 25.80 22.80 -56.20
N SER A 431 25.07 22.43 -57.26
CA SER A 431 23.76 23.00 -57.59
C SER A 431 22.58 22.08 -57.26
N SER A 432 22.82 21.07 -56.42
CA SER A 432 21.77 20.11 -56.03
C SER A 432 20.58 20.81 -55.38
N LYS A 433 19.39 20.43 -55.85
CA LYS A 433 18.11 20.95 -55.33
C LYS A 433 17.26 19.78 -54.89
N ILE A 434 16.45 20.03 -53.87
CA ILE A 434 15.56 19.03 -53.27
C ILE A 434 14.14 19.59 -53.40
N GLU A 435 13.24 18.78 -53.93
CA GLU A 435 11.83 19.08 -53.99
C GLU A 435 11.18 18.67 -52.67
N VAL A 436 10.38 19.57 -52.08
CA VAL A 436 9.81 19.41 -50.73
C VAL A 436 8.32 19.69 -50.68
N LEU A 437 7.61 18.90 -49.88
CA LEU A 437 6.20 19.03 -49.54
C LEU A 437 6.08 19.55 -48.10
N TYR A 438 5.48 20.73 -47.90
CA TYR A 438 5.34 21.33 -46.57
C TYR A 438 4.18 20.72 -45.75
N ASP A 439 4.45 20.32 -44.51
CA ASP A 439 3.49 19.59 -43.67
C ASP A 439 2.24 20.42 -43.30
N ALA A 440 2.42 21.72 -43.03
CA ALA A 440 1.39 22.57 -42.42
C ALA A 440 0.53 23.36 -43.42
N SER A 441 0.89 23.41 -44.72
CA SER A 441 0.38 24.45 -45.61
C SER A 441 -0.34 23.98 -46.87
N GLY A 442 -0.35 22.68 -47.18
CA GLY A 442 -0.96 22.16 -48.42
C GLY A 442 -0.41 22.83 -49.69
N ARG A 443 0.74 23.50 -49.58
CA ARG A 443 1.45 24.16 -50.68
C ARG A 443 2.10 23.08 -51.55
N GLU A 444 2.05 23.30 -52.85
CA GLU A 444 2.69 22.45 -53.84
C GLU A 444 4.21 22.41 -53.66
N ASP A 445 4.79 21.36 -54.23
CA ASP A 445 6.22 21.07 -54.29
C ASP A 445 7.08 22.30 -54.65
N GLU A 446 8.09 22.60 -53.84
CA GLU A 446 9.08 23.66 -54.12
C GLU A 446 10.48 23.06 -54.28
N TRP A 447 11.19 23.46 -55.34
CA TRP A 447 12.61 23.12 -55.50
C TRP A 447 13.49 24.04 -54.66
N VAL A 448 14.00 23.51 -53.55
CA VAL A 448 14.78 24.26 -52.57
C VAL A 448 16.27 23.93 -52.68
N ALA A 449 17.11 24.95 -52.53
CA ALA A 449 18.56 24.77 -52.46
C ALA A 449 18.96 24.08 -51.14
N ILE A 450 19.95 23.19 -51.20
CA ILE A 450 20.37 22.43 -50.03
C ILE A 450 20.82 23.28 -48.83
N SER A 451 21.34 24.48 -49.07
CA SER A 451 21.74 25.43 -48.01
C SER A 451 20.58 25.90 -47.13
N ARG A 452 19.33 25.75 -47.60
CA ARG A 452 18.10 26.07 -46.86
C ARG A 452 17.49 24.83 -46.20
N ILE A 453 18.10 23.66 -46.30
CA ILE A 453 17.55 22.40 -45.79
C ILE A 453 18.35 21.92 -44.60
N ARG A 454 17.64 21.43 -43.59
CA ARG A 454 18.21 20.68 -42.47
C ARG A 454 17.42 19.40 -42.31
N LEU A 455 18.13 18.31 -42.02
CA LEU A 455 17.48 17.04 -41.71
C LEU A 455 16.79 17.17 -40.35
N ARG A 456 15.66 16.48 -40.24
CA ARG A 456 14.94 16.27 -38.99
C ARG A 456 15.01 14.79 -38.64
N MET A 457 14.69 14.47 -37.39
CA MET A 457 14.37 13.11 -36.99
C MET A 457 13.27 12.52 -37.88
N ASN A 458 13.30 11.21 -38.15
CA ASN A 458 12.32 10.56 -39.01
C ASN A 458 10.89 10.75 -38.46
N THR A 459 9.93 10.99 -39.34
CA THR A 459 8.50 11.22 -39.04
C THR A 459 7.88 10.11 -38.20
N ALA A 460 8.23 8.83 -38.43
CA ALA A 460 7.73 7.71 -37.62
C ALA A 460 8.22 7.79 -36.17
N LEU A 461 9.49 8.16 -35.97
CA LEU A 461 10.10 8.30 -34.66
C LEU A 461 9.56 9.54 -33.93
N LEU A 462 9.38 10.66 -34.63
CA LEU A 462 8.74 11.86 -34.09
C LEU A 462 7.31 11.58 -33.65
N THR A 463 6.52 10.89 -34.47
CA THR A 463 5.15 10.49 -34.12
C THR A 463 5.15 9.63 -32.86
N ALA A 464 6.09 8.67 -32.75
CA ALA A 464 6.22 7.84 -31.55
C ALA A 464 6.61 8.67 -30.29
N PHE A 465 7.46 9.69 -30.45
CA PHE A 465 7.80 10.61 -29.36
C PHE A 465 6.59 11.41 -28.91
N ASP A 466 5.82 11.97 -29.86
CA ASP A 466 4.63 12.77 -29.59
C ASP A 466 3.54 11.92 -28.93
N ASP A 467 3.27 10.72 -29.43
CA ASP A 467 2.33 9.76 -28.83
C ASP A 467 2.75 9.38 -27.40
N LEU A 468 4.06 9.16 -27.19
CA LEU A 468 4.58 8.82 -25.87
C LEU A 468 4.50 10.02 -24.91
N ALA A 469 4.77 11.23 -25.37
CA ALA A 469 4.65 12.47 -24.61
C ALA A 469 3.17 12.75 -24.23
N VAL A 470 2.24 12.54 -25.15
CA VAL A 470 0.79 12.69 -24.88
C VAL A 470 0.32 11.63 -23.87
N THR A 471 0.73 10.38 -24.03
CA THR A 471 0.32 9.32 -23.11
C THR A 471 0.97 9.42 -21.72
N THR A 472 2.12 10.09 -21.59
CA THR A 472 2.76 10.37 -20.29
C THR A 472 2.21 11.61 -19.61
N THR A 473 1.56 12.52 -20.34
CA THR A 473 0.91 13.72 -19.79
C THR A 473 -0.56 13.49 -19.38
N LYS A 474 -1.28 12.56 -20.02
CA LYS A 474 -2.67 12.18 -19.66
C LYS A 474 -2.91 11.76 -18.19
N PRO A 475 -1.99 11.08 -17.48
CA PRO A 475 -2.17 10.76 -16.06
C PRO A 475 -2.29 11.99 -15.17
N PHE A 476 -1.79 13.15 -15.62
CA PHE A 476 -1.86 14.42 -14.88
C PHE A 476 -3.22 15.12 -15.01
N SER A 477 -3.97 14.87 -16.09
CA SER A 477 -5.29 15.51 -16.31
C SER A 477 -6.44 14.79 -15.62
N ALA A 478 -6.28 13.50 -15.29
CA ALA A 478 -7.22 12.74 -14.48
C ALA A 478 -6.80 12.85 -13.01
N SER A 479 -7.31 13.87 -12.29
CA SER A 479 -7.03 14.08 -10.87
C SER A 479 -7.17 12.78 -10.04
N PRO A 480 -6.10 12.27 -9.42
CA PRO A 480 -6.20 11.15 -8.48
C PRO A 480 -6.15 11.60 -7.01
N MET A 481 -6.13 12.91 -6.73
CA MET A 481 -6.05 13.46 -5.36
C MET A 481 -7.41 13.77 -4.73
N ARG A 482 -8.52 13.20 -5.23
CA ARG A 482 -9.83 13.29 -4.57
C ARG A 482 -10.14 12.04 -3.76
#